data_AF-A0AAJ4EL64-F1
#
_entry.id   AF-A0AAJ4EL64-F1
#
_cell.length_a   1.000
_cell.length_b   1.000
_cell.length_c   1.000
_cell.angle_alpha   90.00
_cell.angle_beta   90.00
_cell.angle_gamma   90.00
#
_symmetry.space_group_name_H-M   'P 1'
#
loop_
_entity.id
_entity.type
_entity.pdbx_description
1 polymer ?
#
loop_
_entity_poly.entity_id
_entity_poly.type
_entity_poly.pdbx_seq_one_letter_code
_entity_poly.pdbx_strand_id
1 'polypeptide(L)'
;MIKIGIDPSATGVTGIVVFENNKLIRKEEYYRKDWKCHVNCIIEIIWEYQDEIINIENCLYTNANASKDRDDLLRLLGAIEKWYFDIINWVSPRHTKSVVKNMENLSKYRKITAIYGEDNLLTYEHHKGWFYNNEKISNHLRDAIIIANYER
;
A
#
# COMPACT_ATOMS: atom_id res chain seq x y z
N MET A 1 5.69 13.05 13.13
CA MET A 1 4.50 12.72 12.32
C MET A 1 4.66 11.28 11.85
N ILE A 2 3.70 10.42 12.17
CA ILE A 2 3.68 9.04 11.70
C ILE A 2 2.74 8.96 10.48
N LYS A 3 3.17 8.21 9.46
CA LYS A 3 2.37 7.91 8.27
C LYS A 3 2.38 6.41 8.01
N ILE A 4 1.20 5.82 7.84
CA ILE A 4 1.03 4.39 7.61
C ILE A 4 0.45 4.20 6.21
N GLY A 5 1.03 3.27 5.44
CA GLY A 5 0.49 2.86 4.15
C GLY A 5 0.24 1.37 4.13
N ILE A 6 -0.97 0.98 3.69
CA ILE A 6 -1.40 -0.40 3.62
C ILE A 6 -1.92 -0.69 2.20
N ASP A 7 -1.26 -1.64 1.52
CA ASP A 7 -1.74 -2.30 0.30
C ASP A 7 -2.46 -3.60 0.72
N PRO A 8 -3.80 -3.60 0.89
CA PRO A 8 -4.52 -4.75 1.40
C PRO A 8 -4.68 -5.84 0.34
N SER A 9 -4.62 -7.09 0.80
CA SER A 9 -4.95 -8.27 0.00
C SER A 9 -5.79 -9.22 0.84
N ALA A 10 -6.65 -9.99 0.20
CA ALA A 10 -7.51 -10.95 0.88
C ALA A 10 -7.03 -12.40 0.77
N THR A 11 -6.25 -12.71 -0.27
CA THR A 11 -5.82 -14.08 -0.58
C THR A 11 -4.35 -14.19 -0.97
N GLY A 12 -3.60 -13.07 -0.93
CA GLY A 12 -2.20 -12.98 -1.32
C GLY A 12 -1.36 -12.31 -0.23
N VAL A 13 -0.86 -11.11 -0.52
CA VAL A 13 0.12 -10.40 0.30
C VAL A 13 -0.43 -9.03 0.67
N THR A 14 -0.45 -8.71 1.96
CA THR A 14 -0.69 -7.34 2.42
C THR A 14 0.65 -6.67 2.67
N GLY A 15 0.91 -5.57 1.97
CA GLY A 15 2.08 -4.72 2.18
C GLY A 15 1.77 -3.65 3.23
N ILE A 16 2.64 -3.51 4.22
CA ILE A 16 2.47 -2.55 5.33
C ILE A 16 3.77 -1.79 5.51
N VAL A 17 3.69 -0.46 5.60
CA VAL A 17 4.82 0.39 5.94
C VAL A 17 4.43 1.45 6.97
N VAL A 18 5.36 1.78 7.85
CA VAL A 18 5.23 2.88 8.82
C VAL A 18 6.43 3.80 8.67
N PHE A 19 6.13 5.07 8.47
CA PHE A 19 7.10 6.15 8.46
C PHE A 19 6.98 6.97 9.73
N GLU A 20 8.10 7.31 10.35
CA GLU A 20 8.19 8.32 11.38
C GLU A 20 9.08 9.45 10.87
N ASN A 21 8.52 10.67 10.78
CA ASN A 21 9.23 11.85 10.27
C ASN A 21 9.88 11.60 8.89
N ASN A 22 9.10 10.99 7.98
CA ASN A 22 9.51 10.56 6.63
C ASN A 22 10.63 9.49 6.58
N LYS A 23 11.03 8.91 7.71
CA LYS A 23 11.94 7.76 7.78
C LYS A 23 11.14 6.48 7.90
N LEU A 24 11.41 5.51 7.03
CA LEU A 24 10.79 4.18 7.10
C LEU A 24 11.30 3.43 8.34
N ILE A 25 10.43 3.20 9.33
CA ILE A 25 10.76 2.51 10.59
C ILE A 25 10.23 1.08 10.62
N ARG A 26 9.20 0.77 9.82
CA ARG A 26 8.61 -0.55 9.71
C ARG A 26 8.23 -0.84 8.26
N LYS A 27 8.56 -2.04 7.78
CA LYS A 27 8.11 -2.57 6.49
C LYS A 27 7.87 -4.06 6.61
N GLU A 28 6.68 -4.51 6.26
CA GLU A 28 6.26 -5.90 6.44
C GLU A 28 5.40 -6.37 5.27
N GLU A 29 5.50 -7.66 4.96
CA GLU A 29 4.61 -8.35 4.02
C GLU A 29 3.93 -9.50 4.75
N TYR A 30 2.60 -9.49 4.76
CA TYR A 30 1.80 -10.51 5.42
C TYR A 30 1.14 -11.44 4.40
N TYR A 31 1.44 -12.74 4.49
CA TYR A 31 1.03 -13.76 3.51
C TYR A 31 0.02 -14.73 4.10
N ARG A 32 -1.24 -14.66 3.65
CA ARG A 32 -2.29 -15.65 3.98
C ARG A 32 -3.25 -15.82 2.82
N LYS A 33 -4.00 -16.93 2.84
CA LYS A 33 -5.07 -17.21 1.87
C LYS A 33 -6.47 -16.85 2.38
N ASP A 34 -6.58 -16.59 3.69
CA ASP A 34 -7.85 -16.28 4.34
C ASP A 34 -7.91 -14.79 4.68
N TRP A 35 -8.90 -14.11 4.12
CA TRP A 35 -9.13 -12.68 4.28
C TRP A 35 -9.31 -12.28 5.75
N LYS A 36 -9.83 -13.18 6.60
CA LYS A 36 -9.98 -12.91 8.03
C LYS A 36 -8.64 -12.68 8.73
N CYS A 37 -7.61 -13.41 8.32
CA CYS A 37 -6.26 -13.23 8.86
C CYS A 37 -5.69 -11.85 8.47
N HIS A 38 -5.94 -11.43 7.22
CA HIS A 38 -5.53 -10.11 6.75
C HIS A 38 -6.28 -8.99 7.48
N VAL A 39 -7.60 -9.15 7.71
CA VAL A 39 -8.37 -8.20 8.53
C VAL A 39 -7.79 -8.06 9.92
N ASN A 40 -7.53 -9.18 10.61
CA ASN A 40 -6.96 -9.12 11.96
C ASN A 40 -5.60 -8.42 11.98
N CYS A 41 -4.72 -8.73 11.02
CA CYS A 41 -3.43 -8.07 10.88
C CYS A 41 -3.58 -6.56 10.66
N ILE A 42 -4.50 -6.12 9.80
CA ILE A 42 -4.72 -4.70 9.54
C ILE A 42 -5.33 -4.00 10.77
N ILE A 43 -6.26 -4.66 11.49
CA ILE A 43 -6.86 -4.11 12.72
C ILE A 43 -5.80 -3.93 13.81
N GLU A 44 -4.87 -4.86 13.96
CA GLU A 44 -3.76 -4.72 14.90
C GLU A 44 -2.91 -3.47 14.60
N ILE A 45 -2.59 -3.21 13.32
CA ILE A 45 -1.90 -1.99 12.90
C ILE A 45 -2.75 -0.74 13.18
N ILE A 46 -4.05 -0.77 12.88
CA ILE A 46 -4.94 0.36 13.14
C ILE A 46 -4.98 0.68 14.63
N TRP A 47 -5.06 -0.33 15.50
CA TRP A 47 -5.03 -0.13 16.96
C TRP A 47 -3.70 0.42 17.45
N GLU A 48 -2.59 -0.05 16.90
CA GLU A 48 -1.25 0.43 17.26
C GLU A 48 -1.05 1.92 16.91
N TYR A 49 -1.70 2.41 15.83
CA TYR A 49 -1.50 3.76 15.28
C TYR A 49 -2.78 4.59 15.14
N GLN A 50 -3.80 4.35 15.95
CA GLN A 50 -5.16 4.90 15.74
C GLN A 50 -5.25 6.43 15.70
N ASP A 51 -4.28 7.13 16.30
CA ASP A 51 -4.23 8.60 16.37
C ASP A 51 -3.37 9.24 15.25
N GLU A 52 -2.89 8.43 14.30
CA GLU A 52 -1.95 8.83 13.23
C GLU A 52 -2.60 8.78 11.83
N ILE A 53 -1.86 9.22 10.81
CA ILE A 53 -2.33 9.19 9.42
C ILE A 53 -2.27 7.75 8.88
N ILE A 54 -3.42 7.09 8.81
CA ILE A 54 -3.54 5.74 8.25
C ILE A 54 -4.13 5.78 6.85
N ASN A 55 -3.30 5.49 5.84
CA ASN A 55 -3.72 5.38 4.45
C ASN A 55 -3.89 3.90 4.07
N ILE A 56 -5.06 3.53 3.57
CA ILE A 56 -5.35 2.16 3.07
C ILE A 56 -5.87 2.25 1.64
N GLU A 57 -5.30 1.49 0.71
CA GLU A 57 -5.83 1.42 -0.65
C GLU A 57 -7.20 0.71 -0.67
N ASN A 58 -8.18 1.35 -1.31
CA ASN A 58 -9.51 0.78 -1.56
C ASN A 58 -9.47 -0.18 -2.76
N CYS A 59 -10.57 -0.79 -3.17
CA CYS A 59 -10.63 -1.56 -4.41
C CYS A 59 -11.20 -0.73 -5.57
N LEU A 60 -10.96 -1.16 -6.81
CA LEU A 60 -11.71 -0.65 -7.97
C LEU A 60 -13.06 -1.36 -8.06
N TYR A 61 -14.12 -0.58 -8.27
CA TYR A 61 -15.40 -1.11 -8.72
C TYR A 61 -15.21 -1.69 -10.14
N THR A 62 -15.19 -3.02 -10.29
CA THR A 62 -15.14 -3.66 -11.60
C THR A 62 -16.47 -4.34 -11.94
N ASN A 63 -16.92 -4.10 -13.17
CA ASN A 63 -17.96 -4.91 -13.82
C ASN A 63 -17.30 -6.11 -14.52
N ALA A 64 -17.98 -7.25 -14.44
CA ALA A 64 -17.72 -8.56 -15.07
C ALA A 64 -16.85 -9.56 -14.26
N ASN A 65 -17.54 -10.64 -13.86
CA ASN A 65 -17.12 -11.91 -13.23
C ASN A 65 -16.89 -11.88 -11.70
N ALA A 66 -17.80 -12.56 -10.99
CA ALA A 66 -17.69 -12.84 -9.56
C ALA A 66 -16.56 -13.84 -9.30
N SER A 67 -15.39 -13.35 -8.86
CA SER A 67 -14.32 -14.20 -8.35
C SER A 67 -14.32 -14.18 -6.83
N LYS A 68 -13.98 -15.33 -6.24
CA LYS A 68 -13.80 -15.45 -4.78
C LYS A 68 -12.82 -14.41 -4.23
N ASP A 69 -11.72 -14.15 -4.95
CA ASP A 69 -10.70 -13.18 -4.51
C ASP A 69 -11.27 -11.74 -4.41
N ARG A 70 -12.14 -11.34 -5.35
CA ARG A 70 -12.81 -10.04 -5.30
C ARG A 70 -13.75 -9.97 -4.11
N ASP A 71 -14.58 -11.00 -3.92
CA ASP A 71 -15.56 -11.02 -2.83
C ASP A 71 -14.87 -11.04 -1.46
N ASP A 72 -13.74 -11.74 -1.34
CA ASP A 72 -12.95 -11.78 -0.12
C ASP A 72 -12.23 -10.42 0.13
N LEU A 73 -11.77 -9.72 -0.91
CA LEU A 73 -11.27 -8.33 -0.78
C LEU A 73 -12.36 -7.36 -0.35
N LEU A 74 -13.57 -7.46 -0.92
CA LEU A 74 -14.71 -6.63 -0.51
C LEU A 74 -15.13 -6.92 0.94
N ARG A 75 -15.09 -8.18 1.38
CA ARG A 75 -15.33 -8.56 2.78
C ARG A 75 -14.29 -7.96 3.72
N LEU A 76 -13.00 -8.02 3.34
CA LEU A 76 -11.92 -7.43 4.11
C LEU A 76 -12.11 -5.92 4.26
N LEU A 77 -12.33 -5.22 3.14
CA LEU A 77 -12.50 -3.77 3.13
C LEU A 77 -13.74 -3.37 3.91
N GLY A 78 -14.88 -4.02 3.69
CA GLY A 78 -16.11 -3.75 4.42
C GLY A 78 -16.03 -4.06 5.92
N ALA A 79 -15.24 -5.06 6.33
CA ALA A 79 -14.99 -5.35 7.74
C ALA A 79 -14.19 -4.22 8.41
N ILE A 80 -13.19 -3.68 7.73
CA ILE A 80 -12.40 -2.54 8.22
C ILE A 80 -13.26 -1.26 8.23
N GLU A 81 -13.96 -0.99 7.13
CA GLU A 81 -14.81 0.19 6.93
C GLU A 81 -15.87 0.32 8.03
N LYS A 82 -16.53 -0.79 8.39
CA LYS A 82 -17.57 -0.82 9.42
C LYS A 82 -17.13 -0.22 10.76
N TRP A 83 -15.85 -0.38 11.13
CA TRP A 83 -15.35 0.03 12.44
C TRP A 83 -14.45 1.27 12.39
N TYR A 84 -13.82 1.55 11.24
CA TYR A 84 -12.72 2.51 11.13
C TYR A 84 -12.86 3.50 9.98
N PHE A 85 -14.07 3.66 9.41
CA PHE A 85 -14.31 4.56 8.27
C PHE A 85 -13.77 5.98 8.50
N ASP A 86 -14.04 6.56 9.67
CA ASP A 86 -13.73 7.97 9.97
C ASP A 86 -12.23 8.23 10.25
N ILE A 87 -11.47 7.19 10.62
CA ILE A 87 -10.04 7.33 10.93
C ILE A 87 -9.15 6.96 9.74
N ILE A 88 -9.65 6.17 8.79
CA ILE A 88 -8.89 5.74 7.62
C ILE A 88 -8.98 6.77 6.49
N ASN A 89 -7.83 7.11 5.94
CA ASN A 89 -7.75 7.75 4.64
C ASN A 89 -7.74 6.71 3.52
N TRP A 90 -8.91 6.49 2.92
CA TRP A 90 -9.05 5.58 1.78
C TRP A 90 -8.39 6.14 0.52
N VAL A 91 -7.37 5.43 0.02
CA VAL A 91 -6.63 5.79 -1.19
C VAL A 91 -7.23 5.07 -2.39
N SER A 92 -7.50 5.80 -3.47
CA SER A 92 -7.99 5.17 -4.71
C SER A 92 -6.88 4.37 -5.39
N PRO A 93 -7.12 3.14 -5.86
CA PRO A 93 -6.16 2.40 -6.69
C PRO A 93 -5.73 3.13 -7.95
N ARG A 94 -6.52 4.10 -8.42
CA ARG A 94 -6.16 4.93 -9.57
C ARG A 94 -4.92 5.78 -9.28
N HIS A 95 -4.73 6.22 -8.04
CA HIS A 95 -3.57 6.98 -7.61
C HIS A 95 -2.30 6.13 -7.75
N THR A 96 -2.25 4.99 -7.05
CA THR A 96 -1.11 4.07 -7.06
C THR A 96 -0.78 3.61 -8.48
N LYS A 97 -1.80 3.20 -9.26
CA LYS A 97 -1.63 2.83 -10.67
C LYS A 97 -1.07 3.94 -11.54
N SER A 98 -1.47 5.19 -11.30
CA SER A 98 -0.96 6.34 -12.04
C SER A 98 0.53 6.58 -11.74
N VAL A 99 0.91 6.55 -10.45
CA VAL A 99 2.32 6.73 -10.03
C VAL A 99 3.20 5.64 -10.64
N VAL A 100 2.80 4.37 -10.50
CA VAL A 100 3.50 3.21 -11.05
C VAL A 100 3.68 3.34 -12.56
N LYS A 101 2.60 3.57 -13.31
CA LYS A 101 2.64 3.70 -14.77
C LYS A 101 3.54 4.86 -15.23
N ASN A 102 3.50 5.99 -14.53
CA ASN A 102 4.34 7.14 -14.87
C ASN A 102 5.82 6.82 -14.68
N MET A 103 6.20 6.22 -13.55
CA MET A 103 7.58 5.83 -13.29
C MET A 103 8.08 4.76 -14.27
N GLU A 104 7.27 3.75 -14.57
CA GLU A 104 7.63 2.69 -15.53
C GLU A 104 7.81 3.21 -16.96
N ASN A 105 6.99 4.18 -17.38
CA ASN A 105 7.13 4.77 -18.70
C ASN A 105 8.39 5.63 -18.82
N LEU A 106 8.66 6.46 -17.80
CA LEU A 106 9.85 7.29 -17.77
C LEU A 106 11.14 6.46 -17.62
N SER A 107 11.07 5.28 -17.02
CA SER A 107 12.25 4.46 -16.77
C SER A 107 12.87 3.85 -18.02
N LYS A 108 12.17 3.87 -19.15
CA LYS A 108 12.69 3.42 -20.45
C LYS A 108 13.90 4.24 -20.91
N TYR A 109 14.06 5.45 -20.38
CA TYR A 109 15.11 6.38 -20.78
C TYR A 109 16.21 6.55 -19.73
N ARG A 110 15.87 6.37 -18.44
CA ARG A 110 16.81 6.51 -17.30
C ARG A 110 16.23 5.90 -16.03
N LYS A 111 17.04 5.69 -15.00
CA LYS A 111 16.54 5.39 -13.64
C LYS A 111 15.63 6.52 -13.15
N ILE A 112 14.46 6.18 -12.59
CA ILE A 112 13.47 7.15 -12.09
C ILE A 112 13.30 6.98 -10.58
N THR A 113 13.48 8.07 -9.85
CA THR A 113 13.33 8.12 -8.39
C THR A 113 12.25 9.11 -8.02
N ALA A 114 11.24 8.65 -7.28
CA ALA A 114 10.31 9.48 -6.53
C ALA A 114 10.93 9.78 -5.16
N ILE A 115 10.97 11.07 -4.80
CA ILE A 115 11.55 11.57 -3.55
C ILE A 115 10.40 12.03 -2.66
N TYR A 116 10.17 11.30 -1.58
CA TYR A 116 9.18 11.65 -0.55
C TYR A 116 9.83 12.27 0.70
N GLY A 117 11.16 12.36 0.72
CA GLY A 117 12.01 12.89 1.79
C GLY A 117 13.48 12.63 1.50
N GLU A 118 14.40 13.22 2.29
CA GLU A 118 15.85 13.12 2.09
C GLU A 118 16.34 11.66 1.99
N ASP A 119 15.79 10.78 2.85
CA ASP A 119 16.07 9.34 2.91
C ASP A 119 14.86 8.47 2.51
N ASN A 120 13.97 8.99 1.67
CA ASN A 120 12.75 8.29 1.25
C ASN A 120 12.67 8.27 -0.28
N LEU A 121 13.48 7.37 -0.85
CA LEU A 121 13.74 7.28 -2.28
C LEU A 121 13.15 5.98 -2.84
N LEU A 122 11.97 6.08 -3.45
CA LEU A 122 11.38 4.99 -4.22
C LEU A 122 11.90 5.06 -5.66
N THR A 123 12.58 4.03 -6.11
CA THR A 123 13.22 4.01 -7.43
C THR A 123 12.76 2.84 -8.27
N TYR A 124 12.60 3.08 -9.56
CA TYR A 124 12.36 2.04 -10.55
C TYR A 124 13.50 2.01 -11.59
N GLU A 125 14.02 0.81 -11.83
CA GLU A 125 14.99 0.52 -12.89
C GLU A 125 14.37 -0.48 -13.87
N HIS A 126 14.34 -0.11 -15.16
CA HIS A 126 13.75 -0.93 -16.21
C HIS A 126 14.41 -2.33 -16.24
N HIS A 127 13.59 -3.38 -16.32
CA HIS A 127 13.98 -4.80 -16.23
C HIS A 127 14.58 -5.28 -14.90
N LYS A 128 14.87 -4.40 -13.94
CA LYS A 128 15.44 -4.79 -12.63
C LYS A 128 14.41 -4.76 -11.50
N GLY A 129 13.40 -3.91 -11.61
CA GLY A 129 12.29 -3.81 -10.66
C GLY A 129 12.36 -2.58 -9.76
N TRP A 130 11.71 -2.69 -8.60
CA TRP A 130 11.53 -1.62 -7.63
C TRP A 130 12.57 -1.67 -6.52
N PHE A 131 13.00 -0.49 -6.09
CA PHE A 131 13.97 -0.31 -5.03
C PHE A 131 13.50 0.76 -4.06
N TYR A 132 13.78 0.56 -2.78
CA TYR A 132 13.64 1.58 -1.75
C TYR A 132 14.99 1.77 -1.08
N ASN A 133 15.54 2.99 -1.12
CA ASN A 133 16.89 3.28 -0.60
C ASN A 133 17.96 2.27 -1.08
N ASN A 134 17.93 1.94 -2.37
CA ASN A 134 18.80 0.96 -3.06
C ASN A 134 18.60 -0.52 -2.68
N GLU A 135 17.65 -0.84 -1.79
CA GLU A 135 17.25 -2.21 -1.51
C GLU A 135 16.12 -2.63 -2.43
N LYS A 136 16.20 -3.81 -3.04
CA LYS A 136 15.14 -4.33 -3.91
C LYS A 136 13.89 -4.65 -3.08
N ILE A 137 12.71 -4.24 -3.54
CA ILE A 137 11.43 -4.46 -2.86
C ILE A 137 10.40 -5.14 -3.78
N SER A 138 9.36 -5.69 -3.16
CA SER A 138 8.21 -6.24 -3.88
C SER A 138 7.28 -5.14 -4.41
N ASN A 139 6.32 -5.55 -5.24
CA ASN A 139 5.26 -4.64 -5.71
C ASN A 139 4.31 -4.23 -4.56
N HIS A 140 4.09 -5.09 -3.57
CA HIS A 140 3.21 -4.79 -2.43
C HIS A 140 3.82 -3.77 -1.48
N LEU A 141 5.12 -3.90 -1.19
CA LEU A 141 5.85 -2.89 -0.43
C LEU A 141 5.93 -1.57 -1.20
N ARG A 142 6.14 -1.63 -2.52
CA ARG A 142 6.08 -0.43 -3.37
C ARG A 142 4.74 0.28 -3.23
N ASP A 143 3.63 -0.45 -3.38
CA ASP A 143 2.30 0.13 -3.31
C ASP A 143 2.05 0.72 -1.92
N ALA A 144 2.40 -0.01 -0.85
CA ALA A 144 2.33 0.49 0.52
C ALA A 144 3.13 1.79 0.73
N ILE A 145 4.33 1.92 0.14
CA ILE A 145 5.14 3.16 0.19
C ILE A 145 4.44 4.32 -0.52
N ILE A 146 3.88 4.07 -1.72
CA ILE A 146 3.13 5.10 -2.46
C ILE A 146 1.90 5.55 -1.66
N ILE A 147 1.17 4.58 -1.08
CA ILE A 147 -0.03 4.81 -0.27
C ILE A 147 0.31 5.60 0.99
N ALA A 148 1.39 5.27 1.71
CA ALA A 148 1.82 6.00 2.91
C ALA A 148 2.13 7.48 2.65
N ASN A 149 2.60 7.79 1.44
CA ASN A 149 2.96 9.15 1.03
C ASN A 149 1.87 9.84 0.20
N TYR A 150 0.65 9.30 0.22
CA TYR A 150 -0.52 9.97 -0.35
C TYR A 150 -0.92 11.17 0.50
N GLU A 151 -0.98 12.34 -0.13
CA GLU A 151 -1.49 13.58 0.46
C GLU A 151 -2.89 13.85 -0.10
N ARG A 152 -3.86 14.12 0.80
CA ARG A 152 -5.27 14.37 0.47
C ARG A 152 -5.48 15.75 -0.15
#